data_AF-G3HTW6-F1
#
_entry.id   AF-G3HTW6-F1
#
_cell.length_a   1.000
_cell.length_b   1.000
_cell.length_c   1.000
_cell.angle_alpha   90.00
_cell.angle_beta   90.00
_cell.angle_gamma   90.00
#
_symmetry.space_group_name_H-M   'P 1'
#
loop_
_entity.id
_entity.type
_entity.pdbx_description
1 polymer ?
#
loop_
_entity_poly.entity_id
_entity_poly.type
_entity_poly.pdbx_seq_one_letter_code
_entity_poly.pdbx_strand_id
1 'polypeptide(L)'
;MFKGLSKGSQGKGSPKGSPAKGSPKGSPNKHNRAATQELALLISRMQANADQVERDILETQKRLQQDRQNGEQNQALQHQQETGRNLKEAEGLLKDLFLDVDKARRLKHPQAEEIEKE
;
A
#
# COMPACT_ATOMS: atom_id res chain seq x y z
N MET A 1 77.60 -8.11 -30.04
CA MET A 1 77.09 -8.62 -31.33
C MET A 1 76.01 -7.67 -31.81
N PHE A 2 76.08 -7.35 -33.10
CA PHE A 2 75.40 -6.26 -33.81
C PHE A 2 74.01 -6.68 -34.33
N LYS A 3 73.19 -5.67 -34.67
CA LYS A 3 71.94 -5.66 -35.48
C LYS A 3 70.63 -5.81 -34.67
N GLY A 4 69.62 -4.97 -34.84
CA GLY A 4 69.45 -3.89 -35.81
C GLY A 4 68.24 -3.01 -35.50
N LEU A 5 68.35 -1.75 -35.89
CA LEU A 5 67.23 -0.84 -36.07
C LEU A 5 66.46 -1.23 -37.34
N SER A 6 65.13 -1.20 -37.28
CA SER A 6 64.29 -0.97 -38.44
C SER A 6 63.21 0.05 -38.10
N LYS A 7 63.21 1.15 -38.84
CA LYS A 7 62.21 2.22 -38.81
C LYS A 7 61.08 1.88 -39.79
N GLY A 8 59.86 2.29 -39.45
CA GLY A 8 58.86 2.69 -40.44
C GLY A 8 57.47 2.10 -40.24
N SER A 9 56.54 2.89 -39.71
CA SER A 9 55.43 3.46 -40.49
C SER A 9 54.48 4.21 -39.55
N GLN A 10 54.23 5.46 -39.90
CA GLN A 10 53.19 6.28 -39.28
C GLN A 10 51.84 5.83 -39.82
N GLY A 11 51.00 5.31 -38.94
CA GLY A 11 49.57 5.16 -39.16
C GLY A 11 48.83 5.94 -38.08
N LYS A 12 48.37 7.15 -38.42
CA LYS A 12 47.46 7.94 -37.58
C LYS A 12 46.13 7.18 -37.45
N GLY A 13 45.74 6.84 -36.23
CA GLY A 13 44.41 6.33 -35.89
C GLY A 13 44.19 6.44 -34.39
N SER A 14 43.51 7.50 -33.95
CA SER A 14 43.16 7.76 -32.56
C SER A 14 42.29 6.63 -31.97
N PRO A 15 42.55 6.08 -30.77
CA PRO A 15 41.55 5.35 -30.02
C PRO A 15 40.90 6.33 -29.04
N LYS A 16 39.72 6.84 -29.36
CA LYS A 16 38.89 7.61 -28.42
C LYS A 16 37.54 6.92 -28.32
N GLY A 17 37.26 6.31 -27.17
CA GLY A 17 35.91 5.85 -26.83
C GLY A 17 35.85 4.60 -25.97
N SER A 18 36.19 4.72 -24.68
CA SER A 18 35.68 3.82 -23.64
C SER A 18 34.17 4.05 -23.42
N PRO A 19 33.44 3.10 -22.81
CA PRO A 19 32.03 2.85 -23.10
C PRO A 19 31.07 3.74 -22.29
N ALA A 20 30.09 4.35 -22.95
CA ALA A 20 29.00 5.03 -22.26
C ALA A 20 27.96 4.01 -21.81
N LYS A 21 28.15 3.51 -20.58
CA LYS A 21 27.14 2.86 -19.74
C LYS A 21 26.01 3.85 -19.46
N GLY A 22 25.04 3.95 -20.36
CA GLY A 22 23.82 4.75 -20.18
C GLY A 22 22.69 3.92 -19.59
N SER A 23 22.75 3.66 -18.28
CA SER A 23 21.58 3.13 -17.57
C SER A 23 20.50 4.23 -17.49
N PRO A 24 19.20 3.95 -17.74
CA PRO A 24 18.17 4.95 -17.54
C PRO A 24 17.89 5.03 -16.04
N LYS A 25 18.56 5.95 -15.34
CA LYS A 25 18.21 6.28 -13.95
C LYS A 25 17.40 7.57 -13.93
N GLY A 26 16.18 7.47 -14.45
CA GLY A 26 15.16 8.49 -14.22
C GLY A 26 14.88 8.54 -12.71
N SER A 27 15.29 9.63 -12.07
CA SER A 27 14.96 9.90 -10.67
C SER A 27 13.44 9.80 -10.49
N PRO A 28 12.92 9.09 -9.48
CA PRO A 28 11.48 9.06 -9.23
C PRO A 28 11.01 10.50 -9.03
N ASN A 29 10.08 10.94 -9.89
CA ASN A 29 9.45 12.24 -9.78
C ASN A 29 8.92 12.41 -8.35
N LYS A 30 9.16 13.57 -7.70
CA LYS A 30 8.82 13.78 -6.27
C LYS A 30 7.35 13.49 -5.97
N HIS A 31 6.48 13.72 -6.95
CA HIS A 31 5.05 13.42 -6.89
C HIS A 31 4.76 11.92 -6.69
N ASN A 32 5.48 11.05 -7.40
CA ASN A 32 5.34 9.60 -7.28
C ASN A 32 5.75 9.09 -5.88
N ARG A 33 6.75 9.74 -5.25
CA ARG A 33 7.15 9.40 -3.86
C ARG A 33 6.08 9.79 -2.84
N ALA A 34 5.44 10.95 -3.00
CA ALA A 34 4.37 11.39 -2.11
C ALA A 34 3.13 10.49 -2.23
N ALA A 35 2.70 10.17 -3.45
CA ALA A 35 1.59 9.25 -3.70
C ALA A 35 1.87 7.85 -3.13
N THR A 36 3.11 7.35 -3.22
CA THR A 36 3.52 6.07 -2.63
C THR A 36 3.43 6.09 -1.10
N GLN A 37 3.86 7.19 -0.45
CA GLN A 37 3.78 7.35 1.01
C GLN A 37 2.33 7.45 1.48
N GLU A 38 1.51 8.22 0.78
CA GLU A 38 0.08 8.34 1.07
C GLU A 38 -0.63 6.99 0.93
N LEU A 39 -0.34 6.24 -0.13
CA LEU A 39 -0.87 4.89 -0.32
C LEU A 39 -0.43 3.95 0.81
N ALA A 40 0.82 4.03 1.27
CA ALA A 40 1.30 3.21 2.38
C ALA A 40 0.54 3.52 3.68
N LEU A 41 0.35 4.81 4.01
CA LEU A 41 -0.43 5.23 5.18
C LEU A 41 -1.89 4.78 5.08
N LEU A 42 -2.47 4.89 3.88
CA LEU A 42 -3.83 4.46 3.61
C LEU A 42 -3.99 2.95 3.82
N ILE A 43 -3.06 2.14 3.31
CA ILE A 43 -3.06 0.68 3.52
C ILE A 43 -2.94 0.35 5.01
N SER A 44 -2.06 1.02 5.75
CA SER A 44 -1.93 0.80 7.20
C SER A 44 -3.22 1.13 7.95
N ARG A 45 -3.92 2.21 7.59
CA ARG A 45 -5.23 2.55 8.17
C ARG A 45 -6.28 1.50 7.82
N MET A 46 -6.37 1.10 6.55
CA MET A 46 -7.30 0.08 6.09
C MET A 46 -7.12 -1.24 6.85
N GLN A 47 -5.87 -1.68 7.06
CA GLN A 47 -5.55 -2.87 7.82
C GLN A 47 -6.01 -2.74 9.28
N ALA A 48 -5.63 -1.65 9.95
CA ALA A 48 -6.02 -1.42 11.35
C ALA A 48 -7.55 -1.38 11.53
N ASN A 49 -8.27 -0.72 10.61
CA ASN A 49 -9.73 -0.66 10.62
C ASN A 49 -10.34 -2.05 10.37
N ALA A 50 -9.82 -2.81 9.41
CA ALA A 50 -10.30 -4.17 9.14
C ALA A 50 -10.08 -5.11 10.33
N ASP A 51 -8.91 -5.05 10.97
CA ASP A 51 -8.60 -5.83 12.16
C ASP A 51 -9.55 -5.47 13.32
N GLN A 52 -9.91 -4.20 13.47
CA GLN A 52 -10.85 -3.75 14.49
C GLN A 52 -12.28 -4.23 14.20
N VAL A 53 -12.73 -4.12 12.95
CA VAL A 53 -14.03 -4.69 12.53
C VAL A 53 -14.09 -6.18 12.83
N GLU A 54 -13.04 -6.95 12.52
CA GLU A 54 -12.99 -8.38 12.81
C GLU A 54 -13.15 -8.66 14.31
N ARG A 55 -12.41 -7.93 15.16
CA ARG A 55 -12.52 -8.06 16.62
C ARG A 55 -13.93 -7.76 17.12
N ASP A 56 -14.53 -6.67 16.66
CA ASP A 56 -15.87 -6.23 17.09
C ASP A 56 -16.93 -7.24 16.69
N ILE A 57 -16.83 -7.81 15.48
CA ILE A 57 -17.76 -8.84 15.00
C ILE A 57 -17.59 -10.15 15.78
N LEU A 58 -16.37 -10.63 15.99
CA LEU A 58 -16.12 -11.87 16.76
C LEU A 58 -16.62 -11.75 18.20
N GLU A 59 -16.37 -10.62 18.86
CA GLU A 59 -16.82 -10.38 20.23
C GLU A 59 -18.35 -10.24 20.28
N THR A 60 -18.97 -9.57 19.31
CA THR A 60 -20.43 -9.50 19.18
C THR A 60 -21.03 -10.89 19.01
N GLN A 61 -20.48 -11.71 18.12
CA GLN A 61 -20.95 -13.07 17.87
C GLN A 61 -20.90 -13.92 19.15
N LYS A 62 -19.78 -13.86 19.89
CA LYS A 62 -19.62 -14.56 21.17
C LYS A 62 -20.68 -14.14 22.19
N ARG A 63 -20.92 -12.84 22.32
CA ARG A 63 -21.92 -12.29 23.26
C ARG A 63 -23.34 -12.67 22.89
N LEU A 64 -23.69 -12.58 21.60
CA LEU A 64 -25.01 -13.00 21.11
C LEU A 64 -25.23 -14.50 21.32
N GLN A 65 -24.19 -15.32 21.20
CA GLN A 65 -24.29 -16.75 21.49
C GLN A 65 -24.55 -17.01 22.98
N GLN A 66 -23.90 -16.26 23.88
CA GLN A 66 -24.19 -16.34 25.31
C GLN A 66 -25.62 -15.89 25.63
N ASP A 67 -26.07 -14.77 25.05
CA ASP A 67 -27.41 -14.25 25.24
C ASP A 67 -28.49 -15.21 24.68
N ARG A 68 -28.18 -15.94 23.60
CA ARG A 68 -29.04 -17.01 23.10
C ARG A 68 -29.19 -18.14 24.12
N GLN A 69 -28.09 -18.60 24.72
CA GLN A 69 -28.12 -19.64 25.76
C GLN A 69 -28.89 -19.18 27.00
N ASN A 70 -28.72 -17.91 27.40
CA ASN A 70 -29.47 -17.32 28.50
C ASN A 70 -30.99 -17.33 28.16
N GLY A 71 -31.36 -16.95 26.94
CA GLY A 71 -32.75 -17.00 26.48
C GLY A 71 -33.36 -18.41 26.51
N GLU A 72 -32.60 -19.44 26.11
CA GLU A 72 -33.01 -20.85 26.21
C GLU A 72 -33.25 -21.29 27.67
N GLN A 73 -32.56 -20.65 28.62
CA GLN A 73 -32.71 -20.87 30.06
C GLN A 73 -33.72 -19.92 30.73
N ASN A 74 -34.47 -19.13 29.95
CA ASN A 74 -35.37 -18.07 30.42
C ASN A 74 -34.68 -17.01 31.32
N GLN A 75 -33.37 -16.80 31.10
CA GLN A 75 -32.60 -15.75 31.74
C GLN A 75 -32.62 -14.48 30.88
N ALA A 76 -32.40 -13.33 31.52
CA ALA A 76 -32.33 -12.05 30.83
C ALA A 76 -31.11 -11.95 29.91
N LEU A 77 -31.26 -11.21 28.82
CA LEU A 77 -30.16 -10.85 27.92
C LEU A 77 -29.24 -9.84 28.62
N GLN A 78 -27.93 -10.04 28.56
CA GLN A 78 -26.94 -9.28 29.32
C GLN A 78 -26.05 -8.42 28.45
N HIS A 79 -26.00 -8.63 27.13
CA HIS A 79 -24.99 -8.03 26.27
C HIS A 79 -25.54 -7.14 25.15
N GLN A 80 -26.82 -6.75 25.24
CA GLN A 80 -27.50 -5.95 24.22
C GLN A 80 -26.80 -4.60 23.96
N GLN A 81 -26.34 -3.93 25.02
CA GLN A 81 -25.72 -2.62 24.88
C GLN A 81 -24.35 -2.72 24.21
N GLU A 82 -23.52 -3.66 24.64
CA GLU A 82 -22.17 -3.82 24.10
C GLU A 82 -22.19 -4.38 22.68
N THR A 83 -23.07 -5.35 22.39
CA THR A 83 -23.26 -5.83 21.00
C THR A 83 -23.73 -4.70 20.08
N GLY A 84 -24.66 -3.86 20.54
CA GLY A 84 -25.09 -2.68 19.78
C GLY A 84 -23.97 -1.66 19.55
N ARG A 85 -23.10 -1.43 20.55
CA ARG A 85 -21.94 -0.54 20.41
C ARG A 85 -20.92 -1.10 19.42
N ASN A 86 -20.52 -2.36 19.57
CA ASN A 86 -19.55 -3.02 18.69
C ASN A 86 -20.05 -3.03 17.24
N LEU A 87 -21.32 -3.34 17.00
CA LEU A 87 -21.90 -3.32 15.66
C LEU A 87 -21.91 -1.91 15.04
N LYS A 88 -22.22 -0.89 15.84
CA LYS A 88 -22.19 0.51 15.38
C LYS A 88 -20.77 0.97 15.04
N GLU A 89 -19.79 0.59 15.85
CA GLU A 89 -18.37 0.90 15.60
C GLU A 89 -17.88 0.19 14.34
N ALA A 90 -18.16 -1.11 14.20
CA ALA A 90 -17.85 -1.90 13.02
C ALA A 90 -18.49 -1.30 11.75
N GLU A 91 -19.75 -0.84 11.81
CA GLU A 91 -20.40 -0.16 10.69
C GLU A 91 -19.66 1.12 10.27
N GLY A 92 -19.22 1.93 11.24
CA GLY A 92 -18.43 3.14 10.98
C GLY A 92 -17.10 2.83 10.31
N LEU A 93 -16.36 1.87 10.86
CA LEU A 93 -15.06 1.46 10.32
C LEU A 93 -15.17 0.85 8.92
N LEU A 94 -16.25 0.11 8.63
CA LEU A 94 -16.53 -0.41 7.29
C LEU A 94 -16.80 0.70 6.27
N LYS A 95 -17.47 1.79 6.68
CA LYS A 95 -17.64 2.97 5.82
C LYS A 95 -16.30 3.63 5.51
N ASP A 96 -15.45 3.80 6.52
CA ASP A 96 -14.11 4.35 6.32
C ASP A 96 -13.25 3.46 5.42
N LEU A 97 -13.31 2.14 5.62
CA LEU A 97 -12.62 1.16 4.79
C LEU A 97 -13.07 1.26 3.32
N PHE A 98 -14.36 1.45 3.07
CA PHE A 98 -14.89 1.62 1.71
C PHE A 98 -14.31 2.88 1.03
N LEU A 99 -14.28 4.00 1.74
CA LEU A 99 -13.69 5.24 1.24
C LEU A 99 -12.19 5.08 0.96
N ASP A 100 -11.49 4.37 1.84
CA ASP A 100 -10.06 4.15 1.71
C ASP A 100 -9.70 3.23 0.54
N VAL A 101 -10.50 2.19 0.29
CA VAL A 101 -10.34 1.33 -0.88
C VAL A 101 -10.48 2.14 -2.16
N ASP A 102 -11.48 3.02 -2.25
CA ASP A 102 -11.69 3.87 -3.43
C ASP A 102 -10.51 4.83 -3.63
N LYS A 103 -10.06 5.49 -2.55
CA LYS A 103 -8.88 6.35 -2.60
C LYS A 103 -7.62 5.59 -3.00
N ALA A 104 -7.40 4.38 -2.48
CA ALA A 104 -6.24 3.55 -2.81
C ALA A 104 -6.25 3.13 -4.29
N ARG A 105 -7.44 2.85 -4.86
CA ARG A 105 -7.60 2.54 -6.29
C ARG A 105 -7.19 3.71 -7.16
N ARG A 106 -7.61 4.92 -6.80
CA ARG A 106 -7.22 6.16 -7.52
C ARG A 106 -5.70 6.38 -7.44
N LEU A 107 -5.10 6.27 -6.26
CA LEU A 107 -3.63 6.42 -6.08
C LEU A 107 -2.80 5.38 -6.85
N LYS A 108 -3.37 4.23 -7.21
CA LYS A 108 -2.71 3.20 -8.05
C LYS A 108 -2.95 3.39 -9.55
N HIS A 109 -3.80 4.33 -9.97
CA HIS A 109 -4.18 4.50 -11.37
C HIS A 109 -3.32 5.58 -12.05
N PRO A 110 -2.67 5.31 -13.20
CA PRO A 110 -1.80 6.28 -13.88
C PRO A 110 -2.50 7.59 -14.32
N GLN A 111 -3.84 7.59 -14.41
CA GLN A 111 -4.65 8.75 -14.84
C GLN A 111 -5.42 9.46 -13.70
N ALA A 112 -5.24 9.06 -12.44
CA ALA A 112 -5.97 9.69 -11.33
C ALA A 112 -5.60 11.17 -11.12
N GLU A 113 -4.44 11.61 -11.63
CA GLU A 113 -3.97 13.00 -11.59
C GLU A 113 -4.69 13.94 -12.57
N GLU A 114 -5.36 13.43 -13.62
CA GLU A 114 -5.96 14.28 -14.65
C GLU A 114 -7.39 14.75 -14.31
N ILE A 115 -8.07 14.06 -13.39
CA ILE A 115 -9.49 14.28 -13.07
C ILE A 115 -9.69 15.31 -11.93
N GLU A 116 -8.70 15.53 -11.07
CA GLU A 116 -8.81 16.51 -9.96
C GLU A 116 -8.68 17.99 -10.44
N LYS A 117 -8.55 18.21 -11.75
CA LYS A 117 -8.39 19.53 -12.38
C LYS A 117 -9.62 20.06 -13.14
N GLU A 118 -10.77 19.39 -13.05
CA GLU A 118 -12.05 19.90 -13.58
C GLU A 118 -12.96 20.49 -12.50
#